data_AF-A0A524KI92-F1
#
_entry.id   AF-A0A524KI92-F1
#
_cell.length_a   1.000
_cell.length_b   1.000
_cell.length_c   1.000
_cell.angle_alpha   90.00
_cell.angle_beta   90.00
_cell.angle_gamma   90.00
#
_symmetry.space_group_name_H-M   'P 1'
#
loop_
_entity.id
_entity.type
_entity.pdbx_description
1 polymer ?
#
loop_
_entity_poly.entity_id
_entity_poly.type
_entity_poly.pdbx_seq_one_letter_code
_entity_poly.pdbx_strand_id
1 'polypeptide(L)'
;MLPRGSLPSTSAATPWRATRAASTSGRGGCGMEQFLVDLLERPDLAEALIAKVAGFTTRLALASAGAGIDLLCFYDDAGSQAGMQISPPLWRSLIKPAWKSVLDAVRRENPEARFFLHSCGDITPVVADVADIGFHVLHPVQPECMDVAALKRRLGDRIVICATLGAQRTLARGKPAEVAAETTRLIDTLGADRRRLVCPSNRIQPETPWENVLAFERAARGHPLGDGHRHPSGRRG
;
A
#
# COMPACT_ATOMS: atom_id res chain seq x y z
N MET A 1 30.37 14.97 20.63
CA MET A 1 30.60 13.95 19.58
C MET A 1 29.85 12.68 20.01
N LEU A 2 28.62 12.51 19.53
CA LEU A 2 27.75 11.37 19.86
C LEU A 2 27.76 10.37 18.69
N PRO A 3 27.74 9.05 18.94
CA PRO A 3 27.90 8.06 17.89
C PRO A 3 26.62 7.93 17.06
N ARG A 4 26.79 7.84 15.73
CA ARG A 4 25.70 7.56 14.78
C ARG A 4 25.30 6.10 14.88
N GLY A 5 24.21 5.83 15.59
CA GLY A 5 23.51 4.54 15.49
C GLY A 5 22.69 4.50 14.21
N SER A 6 22.92 3.50 13.37
CA SER A 6 22.10 3.22 12.18
C SER A 6 20.70 2.77 12.59
N LEU A 7 19.66 3.52 12.21
CA LEU A 7 18.28 3.08 12.35
C LEU A 7 18.02 1.90 11.38
N PRO A 8 17.47 0.77 11.85
CA PRO A 8 17.04 -0.31 10.97
C PRO A 8 15.86 0.17 10.11
N SER A 9 15.88 -0.13 8.81
CA SER A 9 14.79 0.17 7.90
C SER A 9 13.53 -0.61 8.31
N THR A 10 12.54 0.07 8.89
CA THR A 10 11.25 -0.51 9.27
C THR A 10 10.33 -0.61 8.06
N SER A 11 10.55 -1.62 7.22
CA SER A 11 9.46 -2.19 6.41
C SER A 11 8.68 -3.12 7.34
N ALA A 12 7.45 -2.75 7.69
CA ALA A 12 6.53 -3.67 8.35
C ALA A 12 6.30 -4.85 7.40
N ALA A 13 6.78 -6.02 7.80
CA ALA A 13 6.66 -7.24 7.05
C ALA A 13 5.18 -7.62 6.90
N THR A 14 4.79 -7.96 5.68
CA THR A 14 3.52 -8.60 5.35
C THR A 14 3.34 -9.88 6.19
N PRO A 15 2.11 -10.25 6.60
CA PRO A 15 1.85 -11.43 7.44
C PRO A 15 2.46 -12.74 6.93
N TRP A 16 2.65 -12.86 5.61
CA TRP A 16 3.16 -14.05 4.95
C TRP A 16 4.69 -14.27 5.09
N ARG A 17 5.48 -13.24 5.43
CA ARG A 17 6.94 -13.41 5.59
C ARG A 17 7.35 -13.95 6.96
N ALA A 18 6.47 -13.90 7.95
CA ALA A 18 6.78 -14.24 9.34
C ALA A 18 6.72 -15.75 9.67
N THR A 19 6.37 -16.62 8.72
CA THR A 19 6.03 -18.03 9.00
C THR A 19 7.18 -19.04 8.85
N ARG A 20 8.45 -18.62 8.76
CA ARG A 20 9.58 -19.56 8.61
C ARG A 20 10.04 -20.29 9.88
N ALA A 21 9.38 -20.11 11.02
CA ALA A 21 9.77 -20.72 12.28
C ALA A 21 8.60 -21.38 13.02
N ALA A 22 7.92 -22.33 12.38
CA ALA A 22 7.05 -23.25 13.11
C ALA A 22 6.95 -24.62 12.41
N SER A 23 7.64 -25.59 13.01
CA SER A 23 7.34 -27.03 13.09
C SER A 23 8.33 -27.98 12.42
N THR A 24 9.05 -28.69 13.28
CA THR A 24 9.91 -29.86 13.02
C THR A 24 9.09 -31.16 12.96
N SER A 25 7.86 -31.12 12.44
CA SER A 25 7.02 -32.30 12.27
C SER A 25 6.26 -32.24 10.94
N GLY A 26 6.94 -32.56 9.84
CA GLY A 26 6.38 -33.17 8.61
C GLY A 26 5.28 -32.47 7.79
N ARG A 27 4.66 -31.37 8.24
CA ARG A 27 3.67 -30.55 7.51
C ARG A 27 3.82 -29.08 7.89
N GLY A 28 5.07 -28.60 7.91
CA GLY A 28 5.47 -27.36 8.54
C GLY A 28 5.65 -26.20 7.56
N GLY A 29 4.55 -25.51 7.28
CA GLY A 29 4.58 -24.19 6.66
C GLY A 29 3.17 -23.77 6.31
N CYS A 30 2.66 -22.73 6.98
CA CYS A 30 1.56 -21.92 6.43
C CYS A 30 2.11 -21.15 5.23
N GLY A 31 2.36 -21.88 4.15
CA GLY A 31 2.53 -21.28 2.83
C GLY A 31 1.20 -20.71 2.35
N MET A 32 1.26 -19.80 1.38
CA MET A 32 0.08 -19.13 0.86
C MET A 32 -1.00 -20.13 0.44
N GLU A 33 -0.63 -21.18 -0.28
CA GLU A 33 -1.55 -22.22 -0.76
C GLU A 33 -2.29 -22.91 0.40
N GLN A 34 -1.56 -23.38 1.41
CA GLN A 34 -2.19 -24.05 2.55
C GLN A 34 -3.11 -23.10 3.33
N PHE A 35 -2.72 -21.83 3.48
CA PHE A 35 -3.58 -20.84 4.14
C PHE A 35 -4.88 -20.60 3.35
N LEU A 36 -4.81 -20.53 2.02
CA LEU A 36 -5.98 -20.38 1.18
C LEU A 36 -6.94 -21.57 1.29
N VAL A 37 -6.41 -22.80 1.39
CA VAL A 37 -7.20 -24.00 1.68
C VAL A 37 -7.82 -23.93 3.08
N ASP A 38 -7.02 -23.53 4.08
CA ASP A 38 -7.46 -23.44 5.47
C ASP A 38 -8.59 -22.42 5.68
N LEU A 39 -8.67 -21.37 4.86
CA LEU A 39 -9.81 -20.43 4.90
C LEU A 39 -11.17 -21.12 4.69
N LEU A 40 -11.18 -22.26 4.01
CA LEU A 40 -12.40 -23.02 3.70
C LEU A 40 -12.51 -24.29 4.55
N GLU A 41 -11.41 -25.03 4.71
CA GLU A 41 -11.43 -26.32 5.40
C GLU A 41 -11.28 -26.20 6.92
N ARG A 42 -10.63 -25.13 7.40
CA ARG A 42 -10.31 -24.91 8.82
C ARG A 42 -10.51 -23.43 9.22
N PRO A 43 -11.72 -22.87 9.08
CA PRO A 43 -11.98 -21.45 9.30
C PRO A 43 -11.56 -20.98 10.70
N ASP A 44 -11.79 -21.77 11.75
CA ASP A 44 -11.37 -21.42 13.12
C ASP A 44 -9.85 -21.24 13.24
N LEU A 45 -9.08 -22.09 12.54
CA LEU A 45 -7.62 -21.97 12.50
C LEU A 45 -7.20 -20.73 11.71
N ALA A 46 -7.83 -20.48 10.56
CA ALA A 46 -7.55 -19.31 9.74
C ALA A 46 -7.88 -18.01 10.48
N GLU A 47 -9.02 -17.94 11.19
CA GLU A 47 -9.42 -16.84 12.04
C GLU A 47 -8.44 -16.61 13.19
N ALA A 48 -8.01 -17.68 13.87
CA ALA A 48 -7.00 -17.58 14.93
C ALA A 48 -5.66 -17.05 14.40
N LEU A 49 -5.25 -17.47 13.19
CA LEU A 49 -4.05 -16.96 12.53
C LEU A 49 -4.19 -15.48 12.16
N ILE A 50 -5.31 -15.09 11.56
CA ILE A 50 -5.62 -13.69 11.22
C ILE A 50 -5.62 -12.82 12.48
N ALA A 51 -6.27 -13.26 13.56
CA ALA A 51 -6.32 -12.54 14.83
C ALA A 51 -4.92 -12.39 15.45
N LYS A 52 -4.09 -13.44 15.39
CA LYS A 52 -2.71 -13.40 15.87
C LYS A 52 -1.86 -12.39 15.10
N VAL A 53 -1.99 -12.38 13.77
CA VAL A 53 -1.33 -11.41 12.89
C VAL A 53 -1.82 -10.00 13.19
N ALA A 54 -3.13 -9.78 13.24
CA ALA A 54 -3.73 -8.48 13.54
C ALA A 54 -3.24 -7.94 14.90
N GLY A 55 -3.21 -8.79 15.93
CA GLY A 55 -2.69 -8.41 17.24
C GLY A 55 -1.21 -8.02 17.23
N PHE A 56 -0.38 -8.70 16.43
CA PHE A 56 1.01 -8.30 16.23
C PHE A 56 1.11 -6.95 15.50
N THR A 57 0.36 -6.78 14.41
CA THR A 57 0.30 -5.55 13.62
C THR A 57 -0.16 -4.36 14.47
N THR A 58 -1.18 -4.52 15.31
CA THR A 58 -1.65 -3.48 16.23
C THR A 58 -0.55 -3.00 17.17
N ARG A 59 0.21 -3.91 17.79
CA ARG A 59 1.31 -3.53 18.69
C ARG A 59 2.40 -2.74 17.97
N LEU A 60 2.79 -3.18 16.78
CA LEU A 60 3.79 -2.47 15.98
C LEU A 60 3.27 -1.09 15.54
N ALA A 61 2.01 -1.00 15.13
CA ALA A 61 1.39 0.23 14.67
C ALA A 61 1.25 1.26 15.79
N LEU A 62 0.84 0.84 17.00
CA LEU A 62 0.78 1.70 18.18
C LEU A 62 2.16 2.19 18.61
N ALA A 63 3.16 1.32 18.65
CA ALA A 63 4.54 1.73 18.96
C ALA A 63 5.08 2.72 17.92
N SER A 64 4.77 2.51 16.64
CA SER A 64 5.17 3.41 15.54
C SER A 64 4.50 4.77 15.65
N ALA A 65 3.19 4.80 15.91
CA ALA A 65 2.44 6.04 16.09
C ALA A 65 2.91 6.81 17.33
N GLY A 66 3.12 6.12 18.46
CA GLY A 66 3.64 6.71 19.69
C GLY A 66 5.07 7.26 19.57
N ALA A 67 5.83 6.78 18.58
CA ALA A 67 7.13 7.35 18.22
C ALA A 67 7.04 8.61 17.33
N GLY A 68 5.83 9.08 17.00
CA GLY A 68 5.60 10.28 16.19
C GLY A 68 5.62 10.05 14.68
N ILE A 69 5.39 8.82 14.19
CA ILE A 69 5.30 8.55 12.75
C ILE A 69 3.94 9.03 12.21
N ASP A 70 3.98 9.95 11.23
CA ASP A 70 2.77 10.58 10.66
C ASP A 70 1.91 9.63 9.80
N LEU A 71 2.55 8.73 9.05
CA LEU A 71 1.91 7.82 8.10
C LEU A 71 2.36 6.38 8.35
N LEU A 72 1.43 5.53 8.78
CA LEU A 72 1.67 4.10 8.96
C LEU A 72 1.37 3.35 7.66
N CYS A 73 2.39 2.72 7.09
CA CYS A 73 2.30 1.97 5.85
C CYS A 73 2.13 0.47 6.12
N PHE A 74 0.98 -0.05 5.72
CA PHE A 74 0.63 -1.46 5.82
C PHE A 74 0.72 -2.13 4.46
N TYR A 75 1.10 -3.41 4.44
CA TYR A 75 1.22 -4.21 3.23
C TYR A 75 0.32 -5.43 3.38
N ASP A 76 -0.59 -5.61 2.42
CA ASP A 76 -1.51 -6.74 2.34
C ASP A 76 -1.92 -6.97 0.89
N ASP A 77 -1.19 -7.85 0.20
CA ASP A 77 -1.41 -8.16 -1.21
C ASP A 77 -2.59 -9.12 -1.34
N ALA A 78 -3.81 -8.56 -1.50
CA ALA A 78 -5.04 -9.33 -1.67
C ALA A 78 -5.40 -9.52 -3.16
N GLY A 79 -4.67 -8.85 -4.06
CA GLY A 79 -4.89 -8.87 -5.50
C GLY A 79 -3.89 -9.74 -6.27
N SER A 80 -4.28 -10.05 -7.49
CA SER A 80 -3.45 -10.63 -8.55
C SER A 80 -3.69 -9.85 -9.84
N GLN A 81 -2.97 -10.17 -10.91
CA GLN A 81 -3.22 -9.54 -12.22
C GLN A 81 -4.61 -9.85 -12.78
N ALA A 82 -5.26 -10.92 -12.30
CA ALA A 82 -6.55 -11.41 -12.79
C ALA A 82 -7.72 -11.14 -11.82
N GLY A 83 -7.50 -10.34 -10.77
CA GLY A 83 -8.49 -10.08 -9.72
C GLY A 83 -8.00 -10.50 -8.33
N MET A 84 -8.90 -10.54 -7.36
CA MET A 84 -8.56 -10.86 -5.97
C MET A 84 -8.14 -12.33 -5.77
N GLN A 85 -7.21 -12.56 -4.84
CA GLN A 85 -6.74 -13.89 -4.45
C GLN A 85 -7.76 -14.67 -3.62
N ILE A 86 -8.64 -13.95 -2.90
CA ILE A 86 -9.79 -14.51 -2.21
C ILE A 86 -11.05 -13.78 -2.65
N SER A 87 -12.21 -14.43 -2.54
CA SER A 87 -13.46 -13.83 -2.98
C SER A 87 -13.78 -12.57 -2.15
N PRO A 88 -14.41 -11.53 -2.75
CA PRO A 88 -14.80 -10.33 -2.01
C PRO A 88 -15.67 -10.61 -0.77
N PRO A 89 -16.64 -11.55 -0.79
CA PRO A 89 -17.38 -11.92 0.41
C PRO A 89 -16.48 -12.46 1.54
N LEU A 90 -15.53 -13.34 1.20
CA LEU A 90 -14.60 -13.92 2.18
C LEU A 90 -13.63 -12.87 2.74
N TRP A 91 -13.15 -11.96 1.89
CA TRP A 91 -12.34 -10.83 2.33
C TRP A 91 -13.11 -9.93 3.31
N ARG A 92 -14.40 -9.67 3.03
CA ARG A 92 -15.27 -8.86 3.91
C ARG A 92 -15.58 -9.54 5.23
N SER A 93 -15.69 -10.87 5.27
CA SER A 93 -15.98 -11.59 6.51
C SER A 93 -14.76 -11.75 7.41
N LEU A 94 -13.56 -11.90 6.84
CA LEU A 94 -12.36 -12.25 7.61
C LEU A 94 -11.33 -11.10 7.70
N ILE A 95 -11.00 -10.48 6.57
CA ILE A 95 -9.88 -9.54 6.47
C ILE A 95 -10.30 -8.10 6.82
N LYS A 96 -11.46 -7.67 6.32
CA LYS A 96 -12.04 -6.34 6.63
C LYS A 96 -12.15 -6.07 8.14
N PRO A 97 -12.78 -6.94 8.97
CA PRO A 97 -12.89 -6.69 10.40
C PRO A 97 -11.53 -6.69 11.11
N ALA A 98 -10.59 -7.53 10.68
CA ALA A 98 -9.24 -7.56 11.23
C ALA A 98 -8.51 -6.22 11.01
N TRP A 99 -8.54 -5.69 9.77
CA TRP A 99 -7.97 -4.37 9.50
C TRP A 99 -8.69 -3.27 10.27
N LYS A 100 -10.02 -3.29 10.30
CA LYS A 100 -10.78 -2.29 11.06
C LYS A 100 -10.36 -2.25 12.53
N SER A 101 -10.19 -3.42 13.15
CA SER A 101 -9.72 -3.53 14.54
C SER A 101 -8.35 -2.91 14.75
N VAL A 102 -7.39 -3.18 13.86
CA VAL A 102 -6.04 -2.59 13.88
C VAL A 102 -6.12 -1.05 13.78
N LEU A 103 -6.83 -0.53 12.77
CA LEU A 103 -6.91 0.91 12.54
C LEU A 103 -7.65 1.63 13.68
N ASP A 104 -8.73 1.05 14.19
CA ASP A 104 -9.48 1.63 15.31
C ASP A 104 -8.64 1.67 16.58
N ALA A 105 -7.83 0.64 16.86
CA ALA A 105 -6.92 0.64 18.00
C ALA A 105 -5.93 1.80 17.92
N VAL A 106 -5.31 1.99 16.75
CA VAL A 106 -4.38 3.12 16.55
C VAL A 106 -5.08 4.46 16.67
N ARG A 107 -6.26 4.66 16.06
CA ARG A 107 -7.01 5.93 16.13
C ARG A 107 -7.41 6.31 17.54
N ARG A 108 -7.72 5.34 18.41
CA ARG A 108 -8.10 5.63 19.81
C ARG A 108 -6.97 6.29 20.59
N GLU A 109 -5.73 5.89 20.33
CA GLU A 109 -4.55 6.39 21.04
C GLU A 109 -3.84 7.52 20.27
N ASN A 110 -3.95 7.52 18.95
CA ASN A 110 -3.25 8.41 18.02
C ASN A 110 -4.23 8.88 16.92
N PRO A 111 -5.16 9.81 17.24
CA PRO A 111 -6.23 10.21 16.32
C PRO A 111 -5.73 10.89 15.03
N GLU A 112 -4.54 11.49 15.07
CA GLU A 112 -3.92 12.17 13.92
C GLU A 112 -3.20 11.19 12.96
N ALA A 113 -3.02 9.93 13.36
CA ALA A 113 -2.30 8.94 12.57
C ALA A 113 -2.99 8.71 11.22
N ARG A 114 -2.20 8.73 10.14
CA ARG A 114 -2.65 8.40 8.79
C ARG A 114 -2.27 6.99 8.42
N PHE A 115 -3.04 6.39 7.52
CA PHE A 115 -2.91 4.97 7.17
C PHE A 115 -2.81 4.80 5.67
N PHE A 116 -1.79 4.06 5.25
CA PHE A 116 -1.51 3.73 3.88
C PHE A 116 -1.64 2.23 3.70
N LEU A 117 -2.40 1.79 2.69
CA LEU A 117 -2.48 0.38 2.31
C LEU A 117 -1.71 0.16 1.00
N HIS A 118 -0.75 -0.76 1.05
CA HIS A 118 -0.15 -1.38 -0.12
C HIS A 118 -0.87 -2.70 -0.44
N SER A 119 -1.38 -2.87 -1.67
CA SER A 119 -1.90 -4.14 -2.17
C SER A 119 -1.63 -4.30 -3.66
N CYS A 120 -0.75 -5.23 -4.05
CA CYS A 120 -0.51 -5.55 -5.45
C CYS A 120 -1.75 -6.17 -6.11
N GLY A 121 -1.85 -6.00 -7.43
CA GLY A 121 -2.91 -6.59 -8.24
C GLY A 121 -4.27 -5.89 -8.12
N ASP A 122 -5.30 -6.50 -8.70
CA ASP A 122 -6.63 -5.92 -8.76
C ASP A 122 -7.47 -6.25 -7.52
N ILE A 123 -7.67 -5.24 -6.68
CA ILE A 123 -8.58 -5.25 -5.53
C ILE A 123 -9.80 -4.34 -5.72
N THR A 124 -10.10 -3.93 -6.96
CA THR A 124 -11.24 -3.06 -7.33
C THR A 124 -12.59 -3.46 -6.68
N PRO A 125 -12.90 -4.76 -6.46
CA PRO A 125 -14.13 -5.13 -5.78
C PRO A 125 -14.26 -4.62 -4.33
N VAL A 126 -13.14 -4.37 -3.63
CA VAL A 126 -13.11 -4.01 -2.19
C VAL A 126 -12.45 -2.66 -1.89
N VAL A 127 -12.02 -1.88 -2.88
CA VAL A 127 -11.44 -0.53 -2.66
C VAL A 127 -12.35 0.42 -1.88
N ALA A 128 -13.67 0.31 -2.05
CA ALA A 128 -14.61 1.10 -1.27
C ALA A 128 -14.62 0.67 0.20
N ASP A 129 -14.54 -0.64 0.46
CA ASP A 129 -14.44 -1.18 1.81
C ASP A 129 -13.14 -0.73 2.50
N VAL A 130 -12.03 -0.66 1.75
CA VAL A 130 -10.73 -0.12 2.22
C VAL A 130 -10.85 1.34 2.67
N ALA A 131 -11.55 2.16 1.88
CA ALA A 131 -11.83 3.54 2.25
C ALA A 131 -12.77 3.62 3.48
N ASP A 132 -13.77 2.73 3.58
CA ASP A 132 -14.74 2.71 4.69
C ASP A 132 -14.14 2.33 6.04
N ILE A 133 -13.18 1.40 6.07
CA ILE A 133 -12.45 1.07 7.30
C ILE A 133 -11.44 2.17 7.68
N GLY A 134 -11.22 3.13 6.77
CA GLY A 134 -10.55 4.41 6.99
C GLY A 134 -9.06 4.41 6.67
N PHE A 135 -8.63 3.63 5.68
CA PHE A 135 -7.35 3.88 5.03
C PHE A 135 -7.41 5.24 4.31
N HIS A 136 -6.32 6.00 4.42
CA HIS A 136 -6.21 7.34 3.84
C HIS A 136 -5.57 7.32 2.46
N VAL A 137 -4.71 6.35 2.19
CA VAL A 137 -4.01 6.19 0.92
C VAL A 137 -4.13 4.74 0.44
N LEU A 138 -4.49 4.57 -0.83
CA LEU A 138 -4.42 3.29 -1.54
C LEU A 138 -3.25 3.29 -2.52
N HIS A 139 -2.39 2.29 -2.39
CA HIS A 139 -1.24 2.05 -3.25
C HIS A 139 -1.10 0.56 -3.56
N PRO A 140 -0.53 0.20 -4.71
CA PRO A 140 -0.62 0.97 -5.94
C PRO A 140 -2.08 0.95 -6.45
N VAL A 141 -2.47 1.95 -7.24
CA VAL A 141 -3.42 1.65 -8.32
C VAL A 141 -2.59 1.15 -9.48
N GLN A 142 -2.51 -0.18 -9.58
CA GLN A 142 -1.58 -0.86 -10.46
C GLN A 142 -2.06 -0.75 -11.93
N PRO A 143 -1.28 -0.10 -12.81
CA PRO A 143 -1.75 0.25 -14.15
C PRO A 143 -1.99 -0.97 -15.04
N GLU A 144 -1.36 -2.11 -14.74
CA GLU A 144 -1.54 -3.34 -15.51
C GLU A 144 -2.93 -3.98 -15.34
N CYS A 145 -3.62 -3.74 -14.23
CA CYS A 145 -4.87 -4.43 -13.90
C CYS A 145 -5.96 -3.55 -13.26
N MET A 146 -5.71 -2.24 -13.09
CA MET A 146 -6.67 -1.33 -12.47
C MET A 146 -6.80 -0.03 -13.29
N ASP A 147 -8.03 0.47 -13.42
CA ASP A 147 -8.32 1.76 -14.05
C ASP A 147 -8.33 2.88 -12.99
N VAL A 148 -7.26 3.68 -12.99
CA VAL A 148 -7.11 4.83 -12.10
C VAL A 148 -8.20 5.90 -12.29
N ALA A 149 -8.65 6.16 -13.52
CA ALA A 149 -9.67 7.16 -13.79
C ALA A 149 -11.04 6.69 -13.26
N ALA A 150 -11.37 5.42 -13.47
CA ALA A 150 -12.59 4.82 -12.93
C ALA A 150 -12.59 4.81 -11.39
N LEU A 151 -11.47 4.44 -10.77
CA LEU A 151 -11.34 4.47 -9.32
C LEU A 151 -11.42 5.88 -8.75
N LYS A 152 -10.80 6.86 -9.40
CA LYS A 152 -10.88 8.27 -8.98
C LYS A 152 -12.32 8.79 -9.04
N ARG A 153 -13.06 8.50 -10.11
CA ARG A 153 -14.49 8.84 -10.21
C ARG A 153 -15.34 8.15 -9.14
N ARG A 154 -15.06 6.87 -8.86
CA ARG A 154 -15.83 6.06 -7.91
C ARG A 154 -15.57 6.45 -6.45
N LEU A 155 -14.33 6.75 -6.09
CA LEU A 155 -13.93 6.98 -4.69
C LEU A 155 -13.88 8.46 -4.33
N GLY A 156 -13.72 9.35 -5.32
CA GLY A 156 -13.67 10.80 -5.12
C GLY A 156 -12.66 11.19 -4.06
N ASP A 157 -13.15 11.88 -3.02
CA ASP A 157 -12.34 12.39 -1.92
C ASP A 157 -12.20 11.42 -0.74
N ARG A 158 -12.82 10.23 -0.80
CA ARG A 158 -12.83 9.27 0.32
C ARG A 158 -11.45 8.70 0.64
N ILE A 159 -10.57 8.61 -0.36
CA ILE A 159 -9.21 8.08 -0.21
C ILE A 159 -8.28 8.74 -1.22
N VAL A 160 -7.02 8.95 -0.84
CA VAL A 160 -5.96 9.37 -1.76
C VAL A 160 -5.54 8.16 -2.59
N ILE A 161 -5.58 8.32 -3.91
CA ILE A 161 -5.13 7.30 -4.85
C ILE A 161 -3.66 7.58 -5.21
N CYS A 162 -2.74 6.61 -5.00
CA CYS A 162 -1.47 6.66 -5.73
C CYS A 162 -1.71 6.13 -7.15
N ALA A 163 -1.79 7.02 -8.13
CA ALA A 163 -1.71 6.60 -9.53
C ALA A 163 -0.29 6.19 -9.81
N THR A 164 -0.10 4.96 -10.29
CA THR A 164 1.24 4.42 -10.34
C THR A 164 1.76 4.16 -11.74
N LEU A 165 3.05 4.43 -11.93
CA LEU A 165 3.78 4.09 -13.13
C LEU A 165 4.17 2.60 -13.07
N GLY A 166 3.90 1.85 -14.13
CA GLY A 166 4.15 0.41 -14.17
C GLY A 166 5.62 0.07 -13.96
N ALA A 167 5.97 -0.45 -12.78
CA ALA A 167 7.34 -0.77 -12.42
C ALA A 167 7.93 -1.90 -13.28
N GLN A 168 7.10 -2.81 -13.79
CA GLN A 168 7.53 -3.97 -14.57
C GLN A 168 7.66 -3.70 -16.09
N ARG A 169 6.87 -2.74 -16.59
CA ARG A 169 6.77 -2.44 -18.02
C ARG A 169 7.32 -1.06 -18.31
N THR A 170 6.56 -0.01 -17.99
CA THR A 170 6.89 1.36 -18.39
C THR A 170 8.20 1.83 -17.80
N LEU A 171 8.38 1.70 -16.48
CA LEU A 171 9.57 2.20 -15.81
C LEU A 171 10.81 1.34 -16.13
N ALA A 172 10.68 0.01 -16.11
CA ALA A 172 11.81 -0.89 -16.31
C ALA A 172 12.21 -1.10 -17.79
N ARG A 173 11.28 -0.99 -18.74
CA ARG A 173 11.51 -1.38 -20.15
C ARG A 173 11.10 -0.33 -21.18
N GLY A 174 10.41 0.73 -20.77
CA GLY A 174 10.02 1.82 -21.67
C GLY A 174 11.19 2.72 -22.04
N LYS A 175 10.97 3.60 -23.01
CA LYS A 175 11.87 4.71 -23.34
C LYS A 175 11.62 5.88 -22.38
N PRO A 176 12.61 6.75 -22.12
CA PRO A 176 12.45 7.94 -21.28
C PRO A 176 11.24 8.82 -21.67
N ALA A 177 11.00 8.98 -22.97
CA ALA A 177 9.85 9.74 -23.48
C ALA A 177 8.50 9.09 -23.13
N GLU A 178 8.41 7.75 -23.15
CA GLU A 178 7.20 7.00 -22.79
C GLU A 178 6.93 7.12 -21.29
N VAL A 179 7.98 7.05 -20.47
CA VAL A 179 7.90 7.28 -19.02
C VAL A 179 7.39 8.69 -18.72
N ALA A 180 7.94 9.71 -19.38
CA ALA A 180 7.53 11.09 -19.18
C ALA A 180 6.07 11.34 -19.61
N ALA A 181 5.67 10.79 -20.76
CA ALA A 181 4.31 10.88 -21.27
C ALA A 181 3.30 10.20 -20.33
N GLU A 182 3.61 9.00 -19.86
CA GLU A 182 2.75 8.27 -18.93
C GLU A 182 2.65 8.97 -17.56
N THR A 183 3.77 9.50 -17.07
CA THR A 183 3.78 10.29 -15.83
C THR A 183 2.84 11.50 -15.93
N THR A 184 2.94 12.24 -17.04
CA THR A 184 2.06 13.39 -17.33
C THR A 184 0.60 12.95 -17.38
N ARG A 185 0.30 11.89 -18.14
CA ARG A 185 -1.06 11.34 -18.25
C ARG A 185 -1.64 10.94 -16.90
N LEU A 186 -0.86 10.32 -16.02
CA LEU A 186 -1.30 9.93 -14.68
C LEU A 186 -1.59 11.15 -13.80
N ILE A 187 -0.75 12.18 -13.85
CA ILE A 187 -0.96 13.44 -13.12
C ILE A 187 -2.25 14.12 -13.60
N ASP A 188 -2.45 14.22 -14.92
CA ASP A 188 -3.66 14.79 -15.50
C ASP A 188 -4.92 14.01 -15.13
N THR A 189 -4.81 12.67 -15.11
CA THR A 189 -5.94 11.79 -14.75
C THR A 189 -6.36 11.96 -13.29
N LEU A 190 -5.41 12.17 -12.38
CA LEU A 190 -5.72 12.49 -10.98
C LEU A 190 -6.33 13.89 -10.83
N GLY A 191 -6.15 14.76 -11.82
CA GLY A 191 -6.70 16.11 -11.85
C GLY A 191 -6.02 17.05 -10.87
N ALA A 192 -6.53 18.28 -10.78
CA ALA A 192 -5.90 19.38 -10.04
C ALA A 192 -6.03 19.27 -8.51
N ASP A 193 -6.80 18.32 -7.97
CA ASP A 193 -6.97 18.20 -6.52
C ASP A 193 -5.66 17.86 -5.79
N ARG A 194 -5.58 18.25 -4.51
CA ARG A 194 -4.39 18.02 -3.68
C ARG A 194 -4.35 16.60 -3.08
N ARG A 195 -5.27 15.71 -3.47
CA ARG A 195 -5.42 14.34 -2.96
C ARG A 195 -4.87 13.33 -3.97
N ARG A 196 -3.65 13.59 -4.43
CA ARG A 196 -2.97 12.80 -5.45
C ARG A 196 -1.56 12.44 -5.02
N LEU A 197 -1.17 11.21 -5.32
CA LEU A 197 0.22 10.77 -5.30
C LEU A 197 0.52 10.12 -6.64
N VAL A 198 1.69 10.41 -7.19
CA VAL A 198 2.21 9.71 -8.36
C VAL A 198 3.54 9.09 -7.97
N CYS A 199 3.62 7.77 -8.15
CA CYS A 199 4.73 6.96 -7.66
C CYS A 199 4.92 5.72 -8.57
N PRO A 200 6.08 5.05 -8.56
CA PRO A 200 6.20 3.72 -9.16
C PRO A 200 5.22 2.72 -8.51
N SER A 201 4.70 1.76 -9.28
CA SER A 201 3.71 0.78 -8.78
C SER A 201 4.30 -0.21 -7.77
N ASN A 202 5.62 -0.33 -7.75
CA ASN A 202 6.37 -1.09 -6.76
C ASN A 202 7.79 -0.52 -6.65
N ARG A 203 8.63 -1.15 -5.82
CA ARG A 203 10.05 -0.81 -5.70
C ARG A 203 10.73 -0.80 -7.07
N ILE A 204 11.49 0.27 -7.30
CA ILE A 204 12.39 0.39 -8.45
C ILE A 204 13.39 -0.76 -8.37
N GLN A 205 13.43 -1.58 -9.42
CA GLN A 205 14.33 -2.73 -9.49
C GLN A 205 15.72 -2.31 -9.97
N PRO A 206 16.78 -3.05 -9.62
CA PRO A 206 18.16 -2.73 -10.03
C PRO A 206 18.35 -2.58 -11.54
N GLU A 207 17.55 -3.30 -12.33
CA GLU A 207 17.62 -3.31 -13.80
C GLU A 207 16.92 -2.10 -14.44
N THR A 208 16.28 -1.24 -13.64
CA THR A 208 15.59 -0.05 -14.14
C THR A 208 16.62 0.97 -14.69
N PRO A 209 16.54 1.37 -15.97
CA PRO A 209 17.45 2.36 -16.53
C PRO A 209 17.38 3.68 -15.77
N TRP A 210 18.53 4.29 -15.50
CA TRP A 210 18.59 5.55 -14.77
C TRP A 210 17.90 6.68 -15.52
N GLU A 211 17.96 6.67 -16.85
CA GLU A 211 17.29 7.65 -17.71
C GLU A 211 15.77 7.62 -17.51
N ASN A 212 15.19 6.45 -17.24
CA ASN A 212 13.76 6.31 -16.98
C ASN A 212 13.38 6.87 -15.61
N VAL A 213 14.21 6.64 -14.58
CA VAL A 213 14.00 7.24 -13.25
C VAL A 213 14.07 8.77 -13.33
N LEU A 214 15.05 9.31 -14.05
CA LEU A 214 15.19 10.76 -14.26
C LEU A 214 14.05 11.32 -15.12
N ALA A 215 13.57 10.60 -16.13
CA ALA A 215 12.45 11.04 -16.94
C ALA A 215 11.15 11.14 -16.12
N PHE A 216 10.90 10.15 -15.25
CA PHE A 216 9.80 10.19 -14.29
C PHE A 216 9.90 11.43 -13.38
N GLU A 217 11.06 11.65 -12.76
CA GLU A 217 11.27 12.76 -11.83
C GLU A 217 11.09 14.13 -12.50
N ARG A 218 11.69 14.31 -13.68
CA ARG A 218 11.58 15.56 -14.45
C ARG A 218 10.16 15.82 -14.93
N ALA A 219 9.47 14.80 -15.41
CA ALA A 219 8.08 14.94 -15.83
C ALA A 219 7.18 15.29 -14.63
N ALA A 220 7.37 14.61 -13.50
CA ALA A 220 6.59 14.87 -12.29
C ALA A 220 6.81 16.28 -11.75
N ARG A 221 8.05 16.78 -11.68
CA ARG A 221 8.35 18.14 -11.21
C ARG A 221 7.99 19.23 -12.21
N GLY A 222 8.25 19.00 -13.50
CA GLY A 222 7.99 19.97 -14.55
C GLY A 222 6.51 20.15 -14.88
N HIS A 223 5.64 19.27 -14.39
CA HIS A 223 4.21 19.41 -14.57
C HIS A 223 3.67 20.64 -13.81
N PRO A 224 2.73 21.42 -14.36
CA PRO A 224 2.11 22.55 -13.64
C PRO A 224 1.44 22.16 -12.31
N LEU A 225 1.10 20.88 -12.18
CA LEU A 225 0.53 20.26 -10.98
C LEU A 225 1.58 19.58 -10.09
N GLY A 226 2.84 19.54 -10.51
CA GLY A 226 3.98 18.88 -9.86
C GLY A 226 4.58 19.70 -8.73
N ASP A 227 4.71 21.01 -8.94
CA ASP A 227 5.17 21.95 -7.94
C ASP A 227 3.97 22.45 -7.10
N GLY A 228 3.60 21.66 -6.10
CA GLY A 228 2.88 22.20 -4.96
C GLY A 228 3.75 23.28 -4.32
N HIS A 229 3.34 24.55 -4.43
CA HIS A 229 3.85 25.69 -3.67
C HIS A 229 4.54 25.24 -2.38
N ARG A 230 5.83 25.57 -2.24
CA ARG A 230 6.58 25.44 -0.99
C ARG A 230 5.66 25.80 0.17
N HIS A 231 5.49 24.89 1.11
CA HIS A 231 4.88 25.20 2.39
C HIS A 231 5.56 26.48 2.89
N PRO A 232 4.85 27.59 3.17
CA PRO A 232 5.47 28.66 3.90
C PRO A 232 5.87 28.04 5.23
N SER A 233 7.16 27.84 5.45
CA SER A 233 7.72 27.53 6.75
C SER A 233 7.37 28.73 7.64
N GLY A 234 6.29 28.61 8.40
CA GLY A 234 5.67 29.75 9.07
C GLY A 234 4.83 29.33 10.26
N ARG A 235 5.37 28.45 11.13
CA ARG A 235 5.06 28.46 12.56
C ARG A 235 6.35 28.15 13.34
N ARG A 236 7.13 29.21 13.59
CA ARG A 236 7.73 29.43 14.90
C ARG A 236 6.88 30.52 15.55
N GLY A 237 6.29 30.19 16.68
CA GLY A 237 5.33 30.98 17.44
C GLY A 237 4.68 30.07 18.43
#